data_AF-A0A0Q4I954-F1
#
_entry.id   AF-A0A0Q4I954-F1
#
_cell.length_a   1.000
_cell.length_b   1.000
_cell.length_c   1.000
_cell.angle_alpha   90.00
_cell.angle_beta   90.00
_cell.angle_gamma   90.00
#
_symmetry.space_group_name_H-M   'P 1'
#
loop_
_entity.id
_entity.type
_entity.pdbx_description
1 polymer ?
#
loop_
_entity_poly.entity_id
_entity_poly.type
_entity_poly.pdbx_seq_one_letter_code
_entity_poly.pdbx_strand_id
1 'polypeptide(L)'
;MTIRTIALAAAALACLSSAAHAELREPVSTRVSYAGLDLATAEGRRLLDARIDTAARRACTSVVTGMRGYADSRRCRTEMKRDAQVRVAQIARPVTVASVR
;
A
#
# COMPACT_ATOMS: atom_id res chain seq x y z
N MET A 1 41.15 36.09 -35.82
CA MET A 1 41.17 34.65 -36.19
C MET A 1 41.69 33.88 -35.00
N THR A 2 41.04 32.92 -34.37
CA THR A 2 39.73 32.26 -34.48
C THR A 2 39.59 31.50 -33.17
N ILE A 3 38.54 31.76 -32.40
CA ILE A 3 38.24 31.04 -31.14
C ILE A 3 37.92 29.59 -31.50
N ARG A 4 38.67 28.63 -30.95
CA ARG A 4 38.38 27.20 -31.10
C ARG A 4 37.28 26.81 -30.11
N THR A 5 36.08 26.70 -30.65
CA THR A 5 35.01 25.85 -30.12
C THR A 5 35.43 24.38 -30.13
N ILE A 6 34.67 23.52 -29.43
CA ILE A 6 34.81 22.05 -29.21
C ILE A 6 35.33 21.75 -27.79
N ALA A 7 34.64 21.08 -26.86
CA ALA A 7 33.50 20.16 -26.95
C ALA A 7 32.63 20.25 -25.67
N LEU A 8 31.33 20.48 -25.84
CA LEU A 8 30.30 20.12 -24.86
C LEU A 8 29.56 18.92 -25.45
N ALA A 9 29.95 17.72 -25.07
CA ALA A 9 29.18 16.52 -25.39
C ALA A 9 29.37 15.45 -24.31
N ALA A 10 28.23 14.88 -23.89
CA ALA A 10 28.07 13.64 -23.13
C ALA A 10 28.24 13.69 -21.59
N ALA A 11 27.23 14.22 -20.91
CA ALA A 11 26.89 13.79 -19.54
C ALA A 11 25.38 13.92 -19.28
N ALA A 12 24.53 13.22 -20.04
CA ALA A 12 23.07 13.28 -19.85
C ALA A 12 22.35 11.93 -20.00
N LEU A 13 23.01 10.82 -19.68
CA LEU A 13 22.40 9.47 -19.78
C LEU A 13 22.54 8.63 -18.49
N ALA A 14 22.87 9.22 -17.33
CA ALA A 14 22.94 8.48 -16.06
C ALA A 14 21.57 8.29 -15.36
N CYS A 15 20.45 8.57 -16.02
CA CYS A 15 19.11 8.26 -15.51
C CYS A 15 18.62 6.87 -15.96
N LEU A 16 19.52 5.89 -16.13
CA LEU A 16 19.10 4.49 -16.26
C LEU A 16 18.64 4.00 -14.88
N SER A 17 17.34 4.15 -14.67
CA SER A 17 16.48 3.10 -14.13
C SER A 17 17.11 2.32 -12.99
N SER A 18 17.01 2.84 -11.77
CA SER A 18 16.91 1.99 -10.58
C SER A 18 15.62 1.17 -10.72
N ALA A 19 15.64 0.16 -11.60
CA ALA A 19 14.75 -0.98 -11.50
C ALA A 19 15.14 -1.64 -10.18
N ALA A 20 14.52 -1.16 -9.10
CA ALA A 20 14.54 -1.83 -7.83
C ALA A 20 14.25 -3.29 -8.13
N HIS A 21 15.24 -4.16 -7.91
CA HIS A 21 15.08 -5.60 -8.03
C HIS A 21 13.87 -5.95 -7.17
N ALA A 22 12.74 -6.15 -7.81
CA ALA A 22 11.54 -6.61 -7.15
C ALA A 22 11.83 -8.07 -6.84
N GLU A 23 12.42 -8.33 -5.68
CA GLU A 23 12.34 -9.66 -5.11
C GLU A 23 10.86 -10.06 -5.15
N LEU A 24 10.57 -11.20 -5.77
CA LEU A 24 9.24 -11.77 -5.86
C LEU A 24 8.78 -12.07 -4.43
N ARG A 25 8.09 -11.11 -3.84
CA ARG A 25 7.51 -11.24 -2.49
C ARG A 25 6.22 -12.02 -2.61
N GLU A 26 6.08 -13.04 -1.77
CA GLU A 26 4.86 -13.82 -1.69
C GLU A 26 3.70 -12.91 -1.26
N PRO A 27 2.58 -12.87 -2.01
CA PRO A 27 1.43 -12.08 -1.63
C PRO A 27 0.82 -12.61 -0.34
N VAL A 28 0.74 -11.75 0.68
CA VAL A 28 0.05 -12.06 1.94
C VAL A 28 -1.35 -11.45 1.95
N SER A 29 -2.32 -12.22 2.43
CA SER A 29 -3.70 -11.76 2.61
C SER A 29 -4.24 -12.21 3.97
N THR A 30 -5.17 -11.43 4.52
CA THR A 30 -5.84 -11.76 5.78
C THR A 30 -7.28 -11.30 5.72
N ARG A 31 -8.19 -12.05 6.35
CA ARG A 31 -9.59 -11.67 6.49
C ARG A 31 -9.74 -10.77 7.72
N VAL A 32 -10.48 -9.67 7.56
CA VAL A 32 -10.85 -8.77 8.66
C VAL A 32 -12.37 -8.66 8.69
N SER A 33 -12.97 -8.95 9.84
CA SER A 33 -14.42 -8.84 10.01
C SER A 33 -14.81 -7.40 10.37
N TYR A 34 -15.79 -6.87 9.63
CA TYR A 34 -16.49 -5.63 9.97
C TYR A 34 -17.83 -5.88 10.67
N ALA A 35 -18.14 -7.14 11.03
CA ALA A 35 -19.37 -7.47 11.73
C ALA A 35 -19.48 -6.69 13.06
N GLY A 36 -20.70 -6.21 13.33
CA GLY A 36 -21.01 -5.39 14.50
C GLY A 36 -20.48 -3.94 14.45
N LEU A 37 -19.95 -3.49 13.30
CA LEU A 37 -19.50 -2.11 13.12
C LEU A 37 -20.51 -1.32 12.28
N ASP A 38 -20.93 -0.17 12.79
CA ASP A 38 -21.62 0.82 11.97
C ASP A 38 -20.59 1.68 11.23
N LEU A 39 -20.33 1.33 9.97
CA LEU A 39 -19.37 2.05 9.11
C LEU A 39 -19.86 3.43 8.65
N ALA A 40 -21.15 3.76 8.87
CA ALA A 40 -21.66 5.12 8.64
C ALA A 40 -21.14 6.10 9.72
N THR A 41 -20.76 5.61 10.89
CA THR A 41 -20.22 6.42 11.99
C THR A 41 -18.69 6.58 11.92
N ALA A 42 -18.18 7.69 12.46
CA ALA A 42 -16.74 7.88 12.60
C ALA A 42 -16.11 6.85 13.55
N GLU A 43 -16.83 6.44 14.59
CA GLU A 43 -16.36 5.47 15.57
C GLU A 43 -16.26 4.06 14.99
N GLY A 44 -17.28 3.59 14.27
CA GLY A 44 -17.23 2.29 13.59
C GLY A 44 -16.11 2.21 12.54
N ARG A 45 -15.85 3.31 11.81
CA ARG A 45 -14.71 3.40 10.89
C ARG A 45 -13.37 3.32 11.62
N ARG A 46 -13.20 4.02 12.75
CA ARG A 46 -11.98 3.96 13.57
C ARG A 46 -11.75 2.56 14.13
N LEU A 47 -12.80 1.88 14.58
CA LEU A 47 -12.69 0.51 15.09
C LEU A 47 -12.32 -0.48 13.99
N LEU A 48 -12.86 -0.33 12.78
CA LEU A 48 -12.44 -1.13 11.63
C LEU A 48 -10.95 -0.90 11.29
N ASP A 49 -10.50 0.34 11.28
CA ASP A 49 -9.09 0.69 11.03
C ASP A 49 -8.16 0.03 12.07
N ALA A 50 -8.53 0.06 13.36
CA ALA A 50 -7.79 -0.63 14.41
C ALA A 50 -7.71 -2.17 14.22
N ARG A 51 -8.79 -2.78 13.70
CA ARG A 51 -8.82 -4.21 13.35
C ARG A 51 -7.90 -4.51 12.16
N ILE A 52 -7.95 -3.69 11.12
CA ILE A 52 -7.06 -3.79 9.94
C ILE A 52 -5.60 -3.68 10.37
N ASP A 53 -5.28 -2.70 11.22
CA ASP A 53 -3.93 -2.49 11.75
C ASP A 53 -3.39 -3.71 12.51
N THR A 54 -4.25 -4.31 13.33
CA THR A 54 -3.89 -5.52 14.08
C THR A 54 -3.68 -6.72 13.17
N ALA A 55 -4.54 -6.90 12.16
CA ALA A 55 -4.40 -7.96 11.19
C ALA A 55 -3.14 -7.79 10.33
N ALA A 56 -2.87 -6.57 9.84
CA ALA A 56 -1.67 -6.25 9.08
C ALA A 56 -0.39 -6.46 9.89
N ARG A 57 -0.38 -6.14 11.18
CA ARG A 57 0.76 -6.44 12.06
C ARG A 57 1.05 -7.93 12.19
N ARG A 58 0.01 -8.78 12.20
CA ARG A 58 0.13 -10.24 12.30
C ARG A 58 0.53 -10.87 10.97
N ALA A 59 -0.04 -10.40 9.86
CA ALA A 59 0.24 -10.94 8.52
C ALA A 59 1.61 -10.50 7.98
N CYS A 60 1.99 -9.24 8.20
CA CYS A 60 3.27 -8.70 7.74
C CYS A 60 4.39 -8.97 8.74
N THR A 61 4.97 -10.17 8.61
CA THR A 61 6.23 -10.57 9.24
C THR A 61 7.26 -10.86 8.14
N SER A 62 8.50 -10.44 8.35
CA SER A 62 9.59 -10.74 7.42
C SER A 62 10.46 -11.84 8.01
N VAL A 63 10.82 -12.82 7.17
CA VAL A 63 11.81 -13.85 7.52
C VAL A 63 13.25 -13.31 7.46
N VAL A 64 13.44 -12.16 6.81
CA VAL A 64 14.71 -11.47 6.74
C VAL A 64 14.94 -10.71 8.03
N THR A 65 16.14 -10.79 8.60
CA THR A 65 16.49 -10.10 9.84
C THR A 65 17.07 -8.71 9.58
N GLY A 66 17.18 -7.89 10.64
CA GLY A 66 17.77 -6.56 10.58
C GLY A 66 16.93 -5.51 9.84
N MET A 67 17.59 -4.45 9.38
CA MET A 67 16.92 -3.26 8.80
C MET A 67 16.14 -3.57 7.54
N ARG A 68 16.59 -4.53 6.73
CA ARG A 68 15.89 -4.97 5.51
C ARG A 68 14.53 -5.59 5.86
N GLY A 69 14.49 -6.53 6.81
CA GLY A 69 13.23 -7.15 7.25
C GLY A 69 12.26 -6.17 7.91
N TYR A 70 12.79 -5.20 8.65
CA TYR A 70 11.99 -4.12 9.20
C TYR A 70 11.35 -3.26 8.09
N ALA A 71 12.16 -2.83 7.10
CA ALA A 71 11.68 -2.04 5.98
C ALA A 71 10.63 -2.79 5.16
N ASP A 72 10.83 -4.10 4.92
CA ASP A 72 9.88 -4.96 4.21
C ASP A 72 8.56 -5.10 4.98
N SER A 73 8.61 -5.40 6.29
CA SER A 73 7.41 -5.47 7.13
C SER A 73 6.65 -4.14 7.17
N ARG A 74 7.35 -3.01 7.21
CA ARG A 74 6.75 -1.66 7.15
C ARG A 74 6.09 -1.40 5.81
N ARG A 75 6.74 -1.79 4.71
CA ARG A 75 6.23 -1.67 3.34
C ARG A 75 4.96 -2.51 3.18
N CYS A 76 4.99 -3.78 3.56
CA CYS A 76 3.84 -4.68 3.57
C CYS A 76 2.64 -4.08 4.31
N ARG A 77 2.82 -3.58 5.54
CA ARG A 77 1.72 -2.96 6.32
C ARG A 77 1.13 -1.74 5.61
N THR A 78 1.97 -0.95 4.95
CA THR A 78 1.54 0.23 4.22
C THR A 78 0.71 -0.17 2.99
N GLU A 79 1.12 -1.21 2.28
CA GLU A 79 0.39 -1.77 1.13
C GLU A 79 -0.95 -2.37 1.56
N MET A 80 -0.98 -3.18 2.63
CA MET A 80 -2.23 -3.74 3.16
C MET A 80 -3.22 -2.65 3.59
N LYS A 81 -2.75 -1.57 4.24
CA LYS A 81 -3.61 -0.44 4.61
C LYS A 81 -4.20 0.27 3.38
N ARG A 82 -3.40 0.47 2.32
CA ARG A 82 -3.87 1.07 1.06
C ARG A 82 -4.92 0.20 0.38
N ASP A 83 -4.68 -1.11 0.27
CA ASP A 83 -5.66 -2.06 -0.26
C ASP A 83 -6.95 -2.06 0.59
N ALA A 84 -6.81 -2.06 1.92
CA ALA A 84 -7.95 -1.99 2.82
C ALA A 84 -8.79 -0.71 2.63
N GLN A 85 -8.16 0.46 2.43
CA GLN A 85 -8.89 1.70 2.14
C GLN A 85 -9.77 1.59 0.90
N VAL A 86 -9.25 0.98 -0.18
CA VAL A 86 -10.00 0.74 -1.42
C VAL A 86 -11.18 -0.20 -1.15
N ARG A 87 -10.96 -1.31 -0.45
CA ARG A 87 -12.01 -2.29 -0.13
C ARG A 87 -13.08 -1.73 0.81
N VAL A 88 -12.68 -0.95 1.82
CA VAL A 88 -13.61 -0.29 2.75
C VAL A 88 -14.51 0.69 1.99
N ALA A 89 -13.96 1.45 1.05
CA ALA A 89 -14.75 2.36 0.21
C ALA A 89 -15.78 1.61 -0.66
N GLN A 90 -15.52 0.36 -1.04
CA GLN A 90 -16.46 -0.46 -1.80
C GLN A 90 -17.62 -0.96 -0.94
N ILE A 91 -17.38 -1.36 0.31
CA ILE A 91 -18.41 -1.89 1.21
C ILE A 91 -19.20 -0.80 1.93
N ALA A 92 -18.65 0.40 2.10
CA ALA A 92 -19.32 1.50 2.78
C ALA A 92 -20.35 2.24 1.90
N ARG A 93 -20.54 1.80 0.64
CA ARG A 93 -21.51 2.42 -0.27
C ARG A 93 -22.93 2.02 0.17
N PRO A 94 -23.85 2.99 0.34
CA PRO A 94 -25.24 2.67 0.66
C PRO A 94 -25.86 1.83 -0.46
N VAL A 95 -26.68 0.84 -0.08
CA VAL A 95 -27.43 0.01 -1.01
C VAL A 95 -28.87 0.54 -1.07
N THR A 96 -29.31 0.95 -2.26
CA THR A 96 -30.71 1.31 -2.50
C THR A 96 -31.50 0.04 -2.76
N VAL A 97 -32.56 -0.17 -1.97
CA VAL A 97 -33.55 -1.24 -2.19
C VAL A 97 -34.90 -0.63 -2.54
N ALA A 98 -35.63 -1.25 -3.46
CA ALA A 98 -37.00 -0.87 -3.83
C ALA A 98 -37.91 -2.09 -3.76
N SER A 99 -39.17 -1.88 -3.35
CA SER A 99 -40.24 -2.89 -3.41
C SER A 99 -41.43 -2.30 -4.16
N VAL A 100 -42.08 -3.12 -4.98
CA VAL A 100 -43.42 -2.83 -5.49
C VAL A 100 -44.44 -3.09 -4.38
N ARG A 101 -45.56 -2.36 -4.39
CA ARG A 101 -46.77 -2.69 -3.63
C ARG A 101 -47.67 -3.56 -4.48
#